data_AF-A0A3B8PTD1-F1
#
_entry.id   AF-A0A3B8PTD1-F1
#
_cell.length_a   1.000
_cell.length_b   1.000
_cell.length_c   1.000
_cell.angle_alpha   90.00
_cell.angle_beta   90.00
_cell.angle_gamma   90.00
#
_symmetry.space_group_name_H-M   'P 1'
#
loop_
_entity.id
_entity.type
_entity.pdbx_description
1 polymer ?
#
loop_
_entity_poly.entity_id
_entity_poly.type
_entity_poly.pdbx_seq_one_letter_code
_entity_poly.pdbx_strand_id
1 'polypeptide(L)'
;LDEARELLTELVEAVETEWQLGPDSLVLGGFSQGSMIAADVALRLPEPPAALCIWSGTLLCEAVWRAQAEARGTLRIFQSHGRTDPILPYTAAEWLRDLLTESGLEVEFLEFPGVHTIPAEAVERTAAILQEIVNG
;
A
#
# COMPACT_ATOMS: atom_id res chain seq x y z
N LEU A 1 1.03 -1.97 -16.24
CA LEU A 1 0.39 -2.20 -14.93
C LEU A 1 -0.27 -3.57 -14.91
N ASP A 2 -1.05 -3.91 -15.95
CA ASP A 2 -1.82 -5.17 -15.98
C ASP A 2 -0.99 -6.45 -15.79
N GLU A 3 0.07 -6.65 -16.57
CA GLU A 3 0.95 -7.83 -16.42
C GLU A 3 1.58 -7.91 -15.01
N ALA A 4 2.07 -6.78 -14.47
CA ALA A 4 2.66 -6.76 -13.13
C ALA A 4 1.61 -7.00 -12.03
N ARG A 5 0.38 -6.51 -12.21
CA ARG A 5 -0.75 -6.80 -11.31
C ARG A 5 -1.06 -8.29 -11.33
N GLU A 6 -1.19 -8.89 -12.52
CA GLU A 6 -1.47 -10.32 -12.69
C GLU A 6 -0.39 -11.16 -12.00
N LEU A 7 0.89 -10.90 -12.29
CA LEU A 7 2.00 -11.63 -11.67
C LEU A 7 2.04 -11.50 -10.14
N LEU A 8 1.79 -10.31 -9.60
CA LEU A 8 1.75 -10.12 -8.14
C LEU A 8 0.51 -10.79 -7.52
N THR A 9 -0.63 -10.80 -8.22
CA THR A 9 -1.85 -11.46 -7.74
C THR A 9 -1.64 -12.98 -7.68
N GLU A 10 -1.08 -13.56 -8.74
CA GLU A 10 -0.70 -14.99 -8.77
C GLU A 10 0.30 -15.34 -7.67
N LEU A 11 1.28 -14.45 -7.41
CA LEU A 11 2.23 -14.65 -6.31
C LEU A 11 1.54 -14.65 -4.94
N VAL A 12 0.59 -13.74 -4.72
CA VAL A 12 -0.19 -13.69 -3.47
C VAL A 12 -0.95 -15.00 -3.27
N GLU A 13 -1.69 -15.45 -4.28
CA GLU A 13 -2.45 -16.71 -4.23
C GLU A 13 -1.54 -17.92 -3.99
N ALA A 14 -0.35 -17.94 -4.63
CA ALA A 14 0.63 -19.00 -4.44
C ALA A 14 1.18 -19.03 -3.01
N VAL A 15 1.52 -17.86 -2.43
CA VAL A 15 2.03 -17.75 -1.04
C VAL A 15 0.97 -18.15 -0.03
N GLU A 16 -0.27 -17.65 -0.18
CA GLU A 16 -1.39 -18.02 0.69
C GLU A 16 -1.64 -19.54 0.67
N THR A 17 -1.57 -20.15 -0.51
CA THR A 17 -1.75 -21.60 -0.68
C THR A 17 -0.59 -22.41 -0.10
N GLU A 18 0.65 -22.06 -0.45
CA GLU A 18 1.85 -22.80 -0.05
C GLU A 18 2.03 -22.76 1.47
N TRP A 19 1.79 -21.61 2.08
CA TRP A 19 2.08 -21.37 3.50
C TRP A 19 0.81 -21.45 4.36
N GLN A 20 -0.34 -21.73 3.76
CA GLN A 20 -1.65 -21.82 4.43
C GLN A 20 -1.98 -20.57 5.24
N LEU A 21 -1.65 -19.40 4.67
CA LEU A 21 -1.88 -18.11 5.29
C LEU A 21 -3.27 -17.61 4.93
N GLY A 22 -3.96 -17.03 5.92
CA GLY A 22 -5.15 -16.22 5.69
C GLY A 22 -4.77 -14.78 5.29
N PRO A 23 -5.73 -14.02 4.71
CA PRO A 23 -5.52 -12.61 4.34
C PRO A 23 -5.09 -11.74 5.54
N ASP A 24 -5.56 -12.08 6.74
CA ASP A 24 -5.21 -11.43 8.02
C ASP A 24 -3.75 -11.65 8.46
N SER A 25 -3.00 -12.51 7.74
CA SER A 25 -1.57 -12.78 7.97
C SER A 25 -0.70 -12.31 6.83
N LEU A 26 -1.25 -11.59 5.85
CA LEU A 26 -0.54 -11.06 4.69
C LEU A 26 -0.38 -9.54 4.80
N VAL A 27 0.84 -9.05 4.61
CA VAL A 27 1.10 -7.61 4.41
C VAL A 27 1.67 -7.41 3.03
N LEU A 28 1.03 -6.55 2.25
CA LEU A 28 1.53 -6.13 0.95
C LEU A 28 2.24 -4.79 1.07
N GLY A 29 3.31 -4.59 0.31
CA GLY A 29 3.95 -3.30 0.27
C GLY A 29 4.93 -3.16 -0.87
N GLY A 30 5.30 -1.92 -1.16
CA GLY A 30 6.23 -1.64 -2.24
C GLY A 30 6.81 -0.23 -2.13
N PHE A 31 7.88 -0.04 -2.91
CA PHE A 31 8.57 1.23 -3.07
C PHE A 31 8.44 1.74 -4.51
N SER A 32 8.18 3.04 -4.69
CA SER A 32 8.03 3.68 -5.99
C SER A 32 6.98 2.97 -6.86
N GLN A 33 7.36 2.45 -8.03
CA GLN A 33 6.48 1.66 -8.89
C GLN A 33 5.93 0.42 -8.18
N GLY A 34 6.71 -0.20 -7.30
CA GLY A 34 6.25 -1.36 -6.51
C GLY A 34 5.07 -0.99 -5.61
N SER A 35 5.04 0.23 -5.05
CA SER A 35 3.93 0.72 -4.22
C SER A 35 2.65 0.86 -5.03
N MET A 36 2.76 1.29 -6.29
CA MET A 36 1.62 1.46 -7.19
C MET A 36 1.02 0.10 -7.57
N ILE A 37 1.88 -0.90 -7.82
CA ILE A 37 1.43 -2.27 -8.10
C ILE A 37 0.81 -2.90 -6.84
N ALA A 38 1.45 -2.73 -5.68
CA ALA A 38 0.94 -3.23 -4.41
C ALA A 38 -0.44 -2.62 -4.06
N ALA A 39 -0.62 -1.32 -4.28
CA ALA A 39 -1.90 -0.65 -4.09
C ALA A 39 -2.97 -1.16 -5.08
N ASP A 40 -2.63 -1.29 -6.37
CA ASP A 40 -3.58 -1.81 -7.37
C ASP A 40 -4.03 -3.25 -7.06
N VAL A 41 -3.13 -4.10 -6.57
CA VAL A 41 -3.46 -5.48 -6.16
C VAL A 41 -4.26 -5.49 -4.85
N ALA A 42 -3.79 -4.82 -3.80
CA ALA A 42 -4.48 -4.81 -2.50
C ALA A 42 -5.92 -4.28 -2.59
N LEU A 43 -6.17 -3.30 -3.47
CA LEU A 43 -7.50 -2.77 -3.74
C LEU A 43 -8.38 -3.71 -4.58
N ARG A 44 -7.85 -4.80 -5.15
CA ARG A 44 -8.57 -5.74 -6.02
C ARG A 44 -8.65 -7.18 -5.50
N LEU A 45 -7.87 -7.55 -4.50
CA LEU A 45 -7.93 -8.89 -3.92
C LEU A 45 -9.36 -9.22 -3.46
N PRO A 46 -9.79 -10.50 -3.42
CA PRO A 46 -11.10 -10.86 -2.89
C PRO A 46 -11.25 -10.45 -1.42
N GLU A 47 -10.21 -10.74 -0.61
CA GLU A 47 -10.10 -10.35 0.79
C GLU A 47 -8.97 -9.33 0.95
N PRO A 48 -9.12 -8.28 1.79
CA PRO A 48 -8.05 -7.31 2.01
C PRO A 48 -6.87 -7.94 2.76
N PRO A 49 -5.61 -7.59 2.45
CA PRO A 49 -4.49 -7.98 3.29
C PRO A 49 -4.59 -7.29 4.65
N ALA A 50 -3.94 -7.84 5.67
CA ALA A 50 -3.87 -7.26 7.02
C ALA A 50 -3.36 -5.81 7.03
N ALA A 51 -2.43 -5.48 6.12
CA ALA A 51 -2.00 -4.11 5.88
C ALA A 51 -1.43 -3.91 4.46
N LEU A 52 -1.47 -2.66 4.00
CA LEU A 52 -0.79 -2.18 2.80
C LEU A 52 0.25 -1.11 3.16
N CYS A 53 1.51 -1.29 2.75
CA CYS A 53 2.59 -0.33 2.93
C CYS A 53 3.02 0.33 1.60
N ILE A 54 2.85 1.64 1.48
CA ILE A 54 3.11 2.42 0.27
C ILE A 54 4.30 3.36 0.54
N TRP A 55 5.50 3.04 0.06
CA TRP A 55 6.66 3.92 0.22
C TRP A 55 6.96 4.69 -1.07
N SER A 56 7.02 6.01 -1.00
CA SER A 56 7.26 6.90 -2.15
C SER A 56 6.37 6.59 -3.37
N GLY A 57 5.06 6.39 -3.16
CA GLY A 57 4.09 6.06 -4.20
C GLY A 57 3.41 7.28 -4.83
N THR A 58 2.58 7.07 -5.85
CA THR A 58 1.76 8.12 -6.47
C THR A 58 0.40 7.59 -6.88
N LEU A 59 -0.58 8.48 -6.97
CA LEU A 59 -1.86 8.19 -7.60
C LEU A 59 -1.70 7.98 -9.11
N LEU A 60 -2.25 6.89 -9.66
CA LEU A 60 -2.26 6.61 -11.11
C LEU A 60 -3.67 6.43 -11.67
N CYS A 61 -4.36 5.36 -11.30
CA CYS A 61 -5.63 4.94 -11.88
C CYS A 61 -6.83 5.48 -11.10
N GLU A 62 -6.91 6.81 -10.90
CA GLU A 62 -7.82 7.46 -9.94
C GLU A 62 -9.25 6.91 -9.95
N ALA A 63 -9.93 6.96 -11.10
CA ALA A 63 -11.32 6.51 -11.19
C ALA A 63 -11.50 5.03 -10.78
N VAL A 64 -10.53 4.19 -11.14
CA VAL A 64 -10.60 2.75 -10.81
C VAL A 64 -10.24 2.53 -9.36
N TRP A 65 -9.17 3.15 -8.85
CA TRP A 65 -8.76 3.00 -7.45
C TRP A 65 -9.80 3.55 -6.49
N ARG A 66 -10.46 4.66 -6.81
CA ARG A 66 -11.56 5.19 -6.00
C ARG A 66 -12.71 4.20 -5.88
N ALA A 67 -13.19 3.68 -7.01
CA ALA A 67 -14.27 2.69 -7.02
C ALA A 67 -13.90 1.40 -6.28
N GLN A 68 -12.66 0.93 -6.44
CA GLN A 68 -12.16 -0.26 -5.75
C GLN A 68 -11.98 -0.03 -4.24
N ALA A 69 -11.46 1.13 -3.85
CA ALA A 69 -11.30 1.52 -2.45
C ALA A 69 -12.65 1.68 -1.73
N GLU A 70 -13.65 2.30 -2.37
CA GLU A 70 -15.01 2.43 -1.82
C GLU A 70 -15.68 1.06 -1.59
N ALA A 71 -15.34 0.06 -2.42
CA ALA A 71 -15.86 -1.30 -2.31
C ALA A 71 -15.05 -2.21 -1.36
N ARG A 72 -13.86 -1.78 -0.91
CA ARG A 72 -12.86 -2.60 -0.20
C ARG A 72 -13.26 -2.94 1.24
N GLY A 73 -14.09 -2.11 1.88
CA GLY A 73 -14.36 -2.22 3.31
C GLY A 73 -13.21 -1.64 4.13
N THR A 74 -12.78 -2.35 5.18
CA THR A 74 -11.69 -1.90 6.05
C THR A 74 -10.34 -2.44 5.54
N LEU A 75 -9.40 -1.53 5.29
CA LEU A 75 -8.02 -1.86 4.97
C LEU A 75 -7.11 -0.85 5.67
N ARG A 76 -6.16 -1.37 6.45
CA ARG A 76 -5.11 -0.57 7.08
C ARG A 76 -4.02 -0.24 6.09
N ILE A 77 -3.67 1.03 5.98
CA ILE A 77 -2.68 1.54 5.02
C ILE A 77 -1.66 2.39 5.76
N PHE A 78 -0.38 2.11 5.53
CA PHE A 78 0.72 2.99 5.90
C PHE A 78 1.37 3.54 4.64
N GLN A 79 1.38 4.86 4.48
CA GLN A 79 2.01 5.53 3.36
C GLN A 79 3.13 6.44 3.84
N SER A 80 4.26 6.48 3.14
CA SER A 80 5.30 7.48 3.38
C SER A 80 5.79 8.15 2.10
N HIS A 81 6.14 9.44 2.18
CA HIS A 81 6.66 10.19 1.02
C HIS A 81 7.59 11.35 1.41
N GLY A 82 8.64 11.55 0.61
CA GLY A 82 9.60 12.63 0.81
C GLY A 82 9.07 13.97 0.29
N ARG A 83 9.10 15.03 1.11
CA ARG A 83 8.60 16.37 0.74
C ARG A 83 9.38 17.05 -0.39
N THR A 84 10.60 16.58 -0.66
CA THR A 84 11.50 17.09 -1.70
C THR A 84 11.85 16.02 -2.73
N ASP A 85 10.98 15.02 -2.90
CA ASP A 85 11.11 13.98 -3.91
C ASP A 85 11.16 14.59 -5.33
N PRO A 86 12.28 14.46 -6.06
CA PRO A 86 12.42 15.03 -7.40
C PRO A 86 11.85 14.13 -8.50
N ILE A 87 11.44 12.91 -8.17
CA ILE A 87 10.95 11.89 -9.12
C ILE A 87 9.42 11.88 -9.13
N LEU A 88 8.81 11.79 -7.95
CA LEU A 88 7.36 11.79 -7.77
C LEU A 88 6.95 12.97 -6.88
N PRO A 89 6.20 13.95 -7.41
CA PRO A 89 5.81 15.13 -6.65
C PRO A 89 5.06 14.76 -5.37
N TYR A 90 5.43 15.40 -4.26
CA TYR A 90 4.77 15.21 -2.96
C TYR A 90 3.24 15.37 -3.03
N THR A 91 2.76 16.33 -3.81
CA THR A 91 1.31 16.56 -4.01
C THR A 91 0.58 15.35 -4.58
N ALA A 92 1.25 14.53 -5.40
CA ALA A 92 0.64 13.34 -5.98
C ALA A 92 0.53 12.20 -4.95
N ALA A 93 1.39 12.18 -3.93
CA ALA A 93 1.24 11.32 -2.76
C ALA A 93 0.11 11.81 -1.84
N GLU A 94 -0.06 13.12 -1.69
CA GLU A 94 -1.21 13.69 -0.97
C GLU A 94 -2.53 13.29 -1.63
N TRP A 95 -2.65 13.40 -2.96
CA TRP A 95 -3.84 12.95 -3.68
C TRP A 95 -4.12 11.46 -3.51
N LEU A 96 -3.09 10.62 -3.47
CA LEU A 96 -3.26 9.19 -3.18
C LEU A 96 -3.82 8.98 -1.77
N ARG A 97 -3.23 9.63 -0.76
CA ARG A 97 -3.68 9.56 0.63
C ARG A 97 -5.11 10.05 0.77
N ASP A 98 -5.43 11.19 0.16
CA ASP A 98 -6.76 11.79 0.22
C ASP A 98 -7.80 10.87 -0.43
N LEU A 99 -7.53 10.32 -1.62
CA LEU A 99 -8.42 9.35 -2.26
C LEU A 99 -8.69 8.14 -1.36
N LEU A 100 -7.66 7.52 -0.80
CA LEU A 100 -7.80 6.33 0.05
C LEU A 100 -8.59 6.65 1.33
N THR A 101 -8.32 7.80 1.95
CA THR A 101 -9.00 8.26 3.16
C THR A 101 -10.46 8.61 2.89
N GLU A 102 -10.74 9.33 1.80
CA GLU A 102 -12.09 9.70 1.37
C GLU A 102 -12.94 8.48 0.99
N SER A 103 -12.31 7.43 0.47
CA SER A 103 -12.94 6.13 0.21
C SER A 103 -13.21 5.30 1.48
N GLY A 104 -12.87 5.80 2.66
CA GLY A 104 -13.18 5.17 3.95
C GLY A 104 -12.11 4.22 4.47
N LEU A 105 -10.91 4.19 3.88
CA LEU A 105 -9.80 3.35 4.32
C LEU A 105 -9.00 4.01 5.45
N GLU A 106 -8.35 3.19 6.27
CA GLU A 106 -7.57 3.66 7.41
C GLU A 106 -6.13 3.99 6.99
N VAL A 107 -5.86 5.25 6.67
CA VAL A 107 -4.56 5.70 6.18
C VAL A 107 -3.77 6.42 7.26
N GLU A 108 -2.60 5.86 7.61
CA GLU A 108 -1.54 6.57 8.29
C GLU A 108 -0.54 7.11 7.26
N PHE A 109 -0.27 8.41 7.29
CA PHE A 109 0.62 9.07 6.34
C PHE A 109 1.80 9.73 7.02
N LEU A 110 3.00 9.27 6.67
CA LEU A 110 4.27 9.80 7.13
C LEU A 110 4.95 10.61 6.01
N GLU A 111 4.83 11.92 6.06
CA GLU A 111 5.69 12.80 5.27
C GLU A 111 7.04 13.00 5.98
N PHE A 112 8.13 13.12 5.22
CA PHE A 112 9.45 13.38 5.80
C PHE A 112 10.25 14.39 4.99
N PRO A 113 11.16 15.16 5.63
CA PRO A 113 12.10 16.02 4.92
C PRO A 113 13.12 15.15 4.19
N GLY A 114 12.91 14.91 2.90
CA GLY A 114 13.77 14.04 2.12
C GLY A 114 13.33 13.84 0.68
N VAL A 115 14.09 13.02 -0.03
CA VAL A 115 13.93 12.72 -1.46
C VAL A 115 13.17 11.39 -1.67
N HIS A 116 13.23 10.84 -2.88
CA HIS A 116 12.69 9.53 -3.25
C HIS A 116 13.41 8.38 -2.53
N THR A 117 12.96 8.01 -1.33
CA THR A 117 13.60 6.98 -0.49
C THR A 117 12.64 6.43 0.57
N ILE A 118 13.10 5.46 1.36
CA ILE A 118 12.41 4.96 2.55
C ILE A 118 13.18 5.45 3.77
N PRO A 119 12.65 6.38 4.59
CA PRO A 119 13.34 6.86 5.77
C PRO A 119 13.31 5.80 6.87
N ALA A 120 14.24 5.90 7.83
CA ALA A 120 14.30 4.99 8.98
C ALA A 120 12.96 4.90 9.73
N GLU A 121 12.30 6.05 9.94
CA GLU A 121 11.00 6.12 10.60
C GLU A 121 9.91 5.31 9.87
N ALA A 122 9.94 5.26 8.53
CA ALA A 122 9.01 4.43 7.76
C ALA A 122 9.32 2.93 7.93
N VAL A 123 10.60 2.56 7.98
CA VAL A 123 11.02 1.17 8.24
C VAL A 123 10.60 0.73 9.64
N GLU A 124 10.85 1.57 10.65
CA GLU A 124 10.48 1.33 12.04
C GLU A 124 8.96 1.20 12.19
N ARG A 125 8.19 2.08 11.54
CA ARG A 125 6.74 2.01 11.57
C ARG A 125 6.20 0.75 10.90
N THR A 126 6.74 0.36 9.74
CA THR A 126 6.40 -0.90 9.09
C THR A 126 6.73 -2.09 9.99
N ALA A 127 7.88 -2.11 10.65
CA ALA A 127 8.24 -3.18 11.58
C ALA A 127 7.24 -3.27 12.75
N ALA A 128 6.77 -2.14 13.28
CA ALA A 128 5.73 -2.11 14.30
C ALA A 128 4.39 -2.70 13.79
N ILE A 129 3.96 -2.35 12.57
CA ILE A 129 2.75 -2.94 11.95
C ILE A 129 2.88 -4.46 11.87
N LEU A 130 4.02 -4.96 11.40
CA LEU A 130 4.25 -6.40 11.30
C LEU A 130 4.24 -7.08 12.68
N GLN A 131 4.82 -6.45 13.71
CA GLN A 131 4.77 -6.98 15.07
C GLN A 131 3.36 -7.00 15.65
N GLU A 132 2.55 -5.98 15.38
CA GLU A 132 1.14 -5.94 15.81
C GLU A 132 0.34 -7.09 15.18
N ILE A 133 0.57 -7.40 13.91
CA ILE A 133 -0.10 -8.49 13.18
C ILE A 133 0.36 -9.87 13.68
N VAL A 134 1.66 -10.05 13.92
CA VAL A 134 2.20 -11.34 14.40
C VAL A 134 1.78 -11.65 15.85
N ASN A 135 1.54 -10.62 16.67
CA ASN A 135 1.19 -10.78 18.08
C ASN A 135 -0.33 -10.74 18.37
N GLY A 136 -1.15 -10.37 17.39
CA GLY A 136 -2.61 -10.35 17.49
C GLY A 136 -3.23 -11.71 17.23
#